data_AF-A0A8T5UHQ3-F1
#
_entry.id   AF-A0A8T5UHQ3-F1
#
_cell.length_a   1.000
_cell.length_b   1.000
_cell.length_c   1.000
_cell.angle_alpha   90.00
_cell.angle_beta   90.00
_cell.angle_gamma   90.00
#
_symmetry.space_group_name_H-M   'P 1'
#
loop_
_entity.id
_entity.type
_entity.pdbx_description
1 polymer ?
#
loop_
_entity_poly.entity_id
_entity_poly.type
_entity_poly.pdbx_seq_one_letter_code
_entity_poly.pdbx_strand_id
1 'polypeptide(L)' 'HGDILIIPKPEGRRVCPICSDSNLYKIHEMTDKTDVLCAYPRIYGKKYSCNQCGILWKEK' A
#
# COMPACT_ATOMS: atom_id res chain seq x y z
N HIS A 1 4.84 16.24 -6.63
CA HIS A 1 5.66 15.02 -6.70
C HIS A 1 5.04 14.06 -5.69
N GLY A 2 4.36 13.02 -6.17
CA GLY A 2 3.56 12.11 -5.33
C GLY A 2 4.36 10.83 -5.09
N ASP A 3 5.29 10.88 -4.13
CA ASP A 3 6.12 9.75 -3.78
C ASP A 3 5.29 8.65 -3.13
N ILE A 4 5.33 7.47 -3.73
CA ILE A 4 4.73 6.25 -3.17
C ILE A 4 5.82 5.61 -2.31
N LEU A 5 5.56 5.46 -1.01
CA LEU A 5 6.50 4.81 -0.11
C LEU A 5 6.54 3.31 -0.36
N ILE A 6 7.71 2.69 -0.30
CA ILE A 6 7.85 1.25 -0.41
C ILE A 6 8.35 0.76 0.95
N ILE A 7 7.53 -0.01 1.64
CA ILE A 7 7.84 -0.56 2.96
C ILE A 7 7.92 -2.10 2.89
N PRO A 8 8.72 -2.74 3.74
CA PRO A 8 8.66 -4.18 3.89
C PRO A 8 7.29 -4.60 4.41
N LYS A 9 6.81 -5.76 3.97
CA LYS A 9 5.56 -6.34 4.48
C LYS A 9 5.63 -6.47 6.02
N PRO A 10 4.74 -5.82 6.78
CA PRO A 10 4.77 -5.91 8.24
C PRO A 10 4.41 -7.33 8.69
N GLU A 11 5.16 -7.86 9.66
CA GLU A 11 4.86 -9.11 10.33
C GLU A 11 3.73 -8.88 11.34
N GLY A 12 2.47 -8.85 10.86
CA GLY A 12 1.29 -8.69 11.70
C GLY A 12 0.21 -7.81 11.10
N ARG A 13 -0.42 -6.97 11.93
CA ARG A 13 -1.49 -6.07 11.49
C ARG A 13 -0.89 -4.90 10.71
N ARG A 14 -1.43 -4.63 9.52
CA ARG A 14 -1.03 -3.50 8.69
C ARG A 14 -1.23 -2.19 9.44
N VAL A 15 -0.17 -1.39 9.50
CA VAL A 15 -0.15 -0.05 10.10
C VAL A 15 0.29 0.97 9.06
N CYS A 16 -0.25 2.18 9.16
CA CYS A 16 0.24 3.27 8.33
C CYS A 16 1.69 3.63 8.73
N PRO A 17 2.64 3.75 7.79
CA PRO A 17 4.04 4.06 8.11
C PRO A 17 4.26 5.48 8.63
N ILE A 18 3.29 6.39 8.44
CA ILE A 18 3.40 7.80 8.84
C ILE A 18 2.68 8.06 10.17
N CYS A 19 1.42 7.65 10.29
CA CYS A 19 0.64 7.93 11.49
C CYS A 19 0.56 6.76 12.47
N SER A 20 1.16 5.61 12.13
CA SER A 20 1.13 4.37 12.94
C SER A 20 -0.28 3.90 13.32
N ASP A 21 -1.32 4.39 12.61
CA ASP A 21 -2.67 3.90 12.80
C ASP A 21 -2.76 2.44 12.35
N SER A 22 -3.22 1.59 13.25
CA SER A 22 -3.56 0.19 13.00
C SER A 22 -5.03 0.00 12.59
N ASN A 23 -5.75 1.10 12.38
CA ASN A 23 -7.15 1.12 11.97
C ASN A 23 -7.28 0.78 10.49
N LEU A 24 -7.60 -0.47 10.19
CA LEU A 24 -7.80 -0.98 8.83
C LEU A 24 -8.90 -0.21 8.06
N TYR A 25 -9.93 0.28 8.75
CA TYR A 25 -10.99 1.10 8.13
C TYR A 25 -10.48 2.41 7.52
N LYS A 26 -9.33 2.91 7.98
CA LYS A 26 -8.66 4.09 7.43
C LYS A 26 -7.67 3.74 6.32
N ILE A 27 -7.41 2.46 6.07
CA ILE A 27 -6.42 2.00 5.09
C ILE A 27 -7.15 1.39 3.90
N HIS A 28 -7.15 2.09 2.77
CA HIS A 28 -7.78 1.60 1.55
C HIS A 28 -6.75 0.84 0.72
N GLU A 29 -7.06 -0.43 0.43
CA GLU A 29 -6.31 -1.25 -0.53
C GLU A 29 -6.77 -0.93 -1.96
N MET A 30 -5.82 -0.70 -2.86
CA MET A 30 -6.06 -0.46 -4.28
C MET A 30 -5.07 -1.27 -5.12
N THR A 31 -5.50 -1.69 -6.30
CA THR A 31 -4.62 -2.33 -7.28
C THR A 31 -3.73 -1.29 -7.96
N ASP A 32 -2.43 -1.52 -7.97
CA ASP A 32 -1.48 -0.64 -8.64
C ASP A 32 -1.15 -1.15 -10.04
N LYS A 33 -1.84 -0.57 -11.04
CA LYS A 33 -1.65 -0.96 -12.45
C LYS A 33 -0.27 -0.60 -13.01
N THR A 34 0.51 0.22 -12.30
CA THR A 34 1.89 0.56 -12.69
C THR A 34 2.89 -0.52 -12.25
N ASP A 35 2.50 -1.37 -11.30
CA ASP A 35 3.31 -2.46 -10.78
C ASP A 35 2.81 -3.79 -11.37
N VAL A 36 3.48 -4.29 -12.41
CA VAL A 36 3.11 -5.57 -13.03
C VAL A 36 3.96 -6.67 -12.40
N LEU A 37 3.36 -7.45 -11.50
CA LEU A 37 4.01 -8.59 -10.85
C LEU A 37 4.15 -9.79 -11.79
N CYS A 38 3.13 -10.02 -12.64
CA CYS A 38 3.16 -11.07 -13.65
C CYS A 38 2.45 -10.59 -14.91
N ALA A 39 3.09 -10.76 -16.07
CA ALA A 39 2.51 -10.34 -17.34
C ALA A 39 1.44 -11.34 -17.85
N TYR A 40 1.58 -12.62 -17.52
CA TYR A 40 0.65 -13.67 -17.91
C TYR A 40 0.64 -14.85 -16.91
N PRO A 41 -0.46 -15.10 -16.19
CA PRO A 41 -1.68 -14.29 -16.09
C PRO A 41 -1.38 -12.89 -15.54
N ARG A 42 -2.14 -11.88 -15.97
CA ARG A 42 -1.86 -10.47 -15.66
C ARG A 42 -2.17 -10.17 -14.18
N ILE A 43 -1.12 -10.09 -13.36
CA ILE A 43 -1.20 -9.81 -11.93
C ILE A 43 -0.53 -8.46 -11.67
N TYR A 44 -1.27 -7.58 -11.02
CA TYR A 44 -0.80 -6.27 -10.60
C TYR A 44 -0.46 -6.26 -9.12
N GLY A 45 0.50 -5.42 -8.74
CA GLY A 45 0.84 -5.14 -7.36
C GLY A 45 -0.31 -4.46 -6.62
N LYS A 46 -0.20 -4.45 -5.30
CA LYS A 46 -1.15 -3.75 -4.42
C LYS A 46 -0.50 -2.49 -3.88
N LYS A 47 -1.30 -1.45 -3.72
CA LYS A 47 -0.95 -0.24 -2.99
C LYS A 47 -1.99 0.05 -1.93
N TYR A 48 -1.57 0.84 -0.96
CA TYR A 48 -2.32 1.21 0.21
C TYR A 48 -2.35 2.72 0.31
N SER A 49 -3.49 3.25 0.76
CA SER A 49 -3.64 4.66 1.05
C SER A 49 -4.22 4.85 2.45
N CYS A 50 -3.67 5.81 3.20
CA CYS A 50 -4.20 6.16 4.51
C CYS A 50 -5.15 7.35 4.38
N ASN A 51 -6.38 7.21 4.88
CA ASN A 51 -7.36 8.29 4.91
C ASN A 51 -7.00 9.42 5.90
N GLN A 52 -6.11 9.17 6.86
CA GLN A 52 -5.75 10.17 7.88
C GLN A 52 -4.66 11.13 7.40
N CYS A 53 -3.55 10.61 6.89
CA CYS A 53 -2.41 11.41 6.43
C CYS A 53 -2.33 11.52 4.91
N GLY A 54 -3.15 10.79 4.15
CA GLY A 54 -3.14 10.80 2.69
C GLY A 54 -1.97 10.06 2.05
N ILE A 55 -1.11 9.41 2.83
CA ILE A 55 0.08 8.75 2.29
C ILE A 55 -0.30 7.52 1.47
N LEU A 56 0.43 7.33 0.37
CA LEU A 56 0.35 6.16 -0.49
C LEU A 56 1.59 5.30 -0.28
N TRP A 57 1.42 4.01 -0.05
CA TRP A 57 2.55 3.09 0.05
C TRP A 57 2.27 1.74 -0.58
N LYS A 58 3.34 1.01 -0.88
CA LYS A 58 3.35 -0.35 -1.37
C LYS A 58 4.08 -1.22 -0.36
N GLU A 59 3.63 -2.45 -0.24
CA GLU A 59 4.33 -3.47 0.52
C GLU A 59 5.08 -4.35 -0.48
N LYS A 60 6.40 -4.47 -0.30
CA LYS A 60 7.26 -5.33 -1.11
C LYS A 60 7.92 -6.40 -0.24
#